data_AF-A0A6J7FPD1-F1
#
_entry.id   AF-A0A6J7FPD1-F1
#
_cell.length_a   1.000
_cell.length_b   1.000
_cell.length_c   1.000
_cell.angle_alpha   90.00
_cell.angle_beta   90.00
_cell.angle_gamma   90.00
#
_symmetry.space_group_name_H-M   'P 1'
#
loop_
_entity.id
_entity.type
_entity.pdbx_description
1 polymer ?
#
loop_
_entity_poly.entity_id
_entity_poly.type
_entity_poly.pdbx_seq_one_letter_code
_entity_poly.pdbx_strand_id
1 'polypeptide(L)'
;MPSPVFLRPPGQPSKITDPDEIQALAAWIIDPARERPLLVLTTRNDDAEPYFPVHGIQRLVGNAGDVVAISSSRKGRLTRQLAHALPDGLMVFGGAARIYWPTGLVGLDPHEHPLIRADTDPGRDTEKRARLTHRWKQGPHDTIAAVAPATPPAPAWDELELRNAITRAWMDLRPEPDQRTTFPLQPFDVHPDLLEQLRALEPARSPVAAAAAAIISRYVWTQPSPVPVRTERDGVPIVRSHDGAVAWHLPLPGENQSLHYWQPANGPLHLLRIASATPTDLPQIDTGVPTTPQPDPTPARAGRPTPFVLDDQKLVAALTSCDDGMQVAKIRAALQIPEGVSRERVTKALNDAIARGVISRTGQRRATRYTVA
;
A
#
# COMPACT_ATOMS: atom_id res chain seq x y z
N MET A 1 5.31 -11.29 4.46
CA MET A 1 6.59 -11.93 4.81
C MET A 1 6.83 -13.12 3.87
N PRO A 2 8.07 -13.54 3.57
CA PRO A 2 8.28 -14.78 2.83
C PRO A 2 7.64 -15.95 3.58
N SER A 3 6.97 -16.85 2.86
CA SER A 3 6.45 -18.09 3.44
C SER A 3 7.55 -18.77 4.24
N PRO A 4 7.30 -19.19 5.49
CA PRO A 4 8.34 -19.80 6.29
C PRO A 4 8.91 -21.02 5.57
N VAL A 5 10.23 -21.20 5.69
CA VAL A 5 11.04 -22.14 4.89
C VAL A 5 10.55 -23.59 4.94
N PHE A 6 9.80 -23.97 5.98
CA PHE A 6 9.22 -25.31 6.12
C PHE A 6 7.97 -25.53 5.23
N LEU A 7 7.37 -24.48 4.68
CA LEU A 7 6.28 -24.61 3.74
C LEU A 7 6.83 -24.95 2.37
N ARG A 8 6.65 -26.23 2.04
CA ARG A 8 6.82 -26.74 0.68
C ARG A 8 5.90 -26.00 -0.30
N PRO A 9 6.12 -26.13 -1.62
CA PRO A 9 5.24 -25.54 -2.61
C PRO A 9 3.76 -25.82 -2.30
N PRO A 10 2.85 -24.90 -2.67
CA PRO A 10 1.42 -25.07 -2.48
C PRO A 10 0.96 -26.47 -2.90
N GLY A 11 0.20 -27.14 -2.04
CA GLY A 11 -0.31 -28.48 -2.32
C GLY A 11 0.57 -29.64 -1.83
N GLN A 12 1.73 -29.37 -1.23
CA GLN A 12 2.52 -30.40 -0.53
C GLN A 12 2.38 -30.29 0.99
N PRO A 13 2.03 -31.39 1.67
CA PRO A 13 1.94 -31.36 3.12
C PRO A 13 3.34 -31.23 3.73
N SER A 14 3.43 -30.46 4.81
CA SER A 14 4.68 -30.25 5.54
C SER A 14 4.63 -30.96 6.89
N LYS A 15 5.74 -31.54 7.35
CA LYS A 15 5.85 -32.21 8.66
C LYS A 15 6.80 -31.40 9.53
N ILE A 16 6.31 -30.97 10.69
CA ILE A 16 7.08 -30.23 11.68
C ILE A 16 7.58 -31.20 12.75
N THR A 17 8.88 -31.16 12.98
CA THR A 17 9.55 -32.01 13.99
C THR A 17 10.46 -31.20 14.92
N ASP A 18 10.67 -29.92 14.63
CA ASP A 18 11.62 -29.08 15.36
C ASP A 18 10.94 -27.88 16.08
N PRO A 19 11.45 -27.46 17.26
CA PRO A 19 10.96 -26.27 17.97
C PRO A 19 11.00 -24.94 17.19
N ASP A 20 11.98 -24.72 16.31
CA ASP A 20 12.10 -23.47 15.57
C ASP A 20 11.02 -23.37 14.48
N GLU A 21 10.70 -24.50 13.84
CA GLU A 21 9.58 -24.63 12.91
C GLU A 21 8.23 -24.32 13.59
N ILE A 22 8.06 -24.64 14.88
CA ILE A 22 6.85 -24.31 15.63
C ILE A 22 6.69 -22.81 15.83
N GLN A 23 7.77 -22.07 16.09
CA GLN A 23 7.69 -20.62 16.22
C GLN A 23 7.33 -19.96 14.89
N ALA A 24 7.93 -20.44 13.81
CA ALA A 24 7.61 -19.95 12.47
C ALA A 24 6.17 -20.33 12.05
N LEU A 25 5.65 -21.50 12.46
CA LEU A 25 4.24 -21.86 12.31
C LEU A 25 3.31 -20.93 13.09
N ALA A 26 3.63 -20.63 14.35
CA ALA A 26 2.82 -19.74 15.18
C ALA A 26 2.73 -18.34 14.57
N ALA A 27 3.88 -17.78 14.16
CA ALA A 27 3.95 -16.49 13.49
C ALA A 27 3.09 -16.46 12.21
N TRP A 28 3.09 -17.55 11.44
CA TRP A 28 2.31 -17.64 10.20
C TRP A 28 0.81 -17.83 10.43
N ILE A 29 0.41 -18.55 11.49
CA ILE A 29 -1.01 -18.69 11.87
C ILE A 29 -1.65 -17.32 12.10
N ILE A 30 -0.93 -16.42 12.80
CA ILE A 30 -1.42 -15.09 13.19
C ILE A 30 -1.11 -13.99 12.16
N ASP A 31 -0.38 -14.30 11.08
CA ASP A 31 -0.01 -13.32 10.05
C ASP A 31 -1.26 -12.80 9.33
N PRO A 32 -1.62 -11.50 9.45
CA PRO A 32 -2.78 -10.93 8.78
C PRO A 32 -2.63 -10.90 7.25
N ALA A 33 -1.41 -10.99 6.73
CA ALA A 33 -1.15 -11.03 5.30
C ALA A 33 -1.31 -12.45 4.70
N ARG A 34 -1.64 -13.47 5.52
CA ARG A 34 -1.84 -14.83 5.02
C ARG A 34 -3.11 -14.93 4.18
N GLU A 35 -2.96 -15.23 2.90
CA GLU A 35 -4.08 -15.33 1.95
C GLU A 35 -4.79 -16.70 1.95
N ARG A 36 -4.12 -17.75 2.46
CA ARG A 36 -4.59 -19.14 2.34
C ARG A 36 -4.88 -19.78 3.71
N PRO A 37 -5.96 -20.56 3.83
CA PRO A 37 -6.24 -21.32 5.03
C PRO A 37 -5.16 -22.37 5.29
N LEU A 38 -4.95 -22.62 6.58
CA LEU A 38 -3.97 -23.55 7.08
C LEU A 38 -4.66 -24.62 7.92
N LEU A 39 -4.45 -25.89 7.59
CA LEU A 39 -4.95 -27.02 8.35
C LEU A 39 -3.80 -27.67 9.09
N VAL A 40 -3.83 -27.60 10.41
CA VAL A 40 -2.82 -28.22 11.28
C VAL A 40 -3.36 -29.54 11.82
N LEU A 41 -2.57 -30.59 11.65
CA LEU A 41 -2.80 -31.94 12.16
C LEU A 41 -1.77 -32.22 13.26
N THR A 42 -2.18 -32.92 14.31
CA THR A 42 -1.25 -33.38 15.36
C THR A 42 -1.28 -34.89 15.48
N THR A 43 -0.18 -35.51 15.90
CA THR A 43 -0.18 -36.92 16.32
C THR A 43 -0.61 -37.04 17.79
N ARG A 44 -1.11 -38.21 18.19
CA ARG A 44 -1.22 -38.55 19.62
C ARG A 44 0.16 -38.80 20.21
N ASN A 45 0.20 -38.94 21.54
CA ASN A 45 1.41 -39.45 22.18
C ASN A 45 1.73 -40.81 21.61
N ASP A 46 2.99 -40.98 21.21
CA ASP A 46 3.57 -42.24 20.73
C ASP A 46 3.10 -42.74 19.34
N ASP A 47 2.12 -42.06 18.72
CA ASP A 47 1.74 -42.31 17.33
C ASP A 47 2.79 -41.71 16.37
N ALA A 48 3.22 -42.53 15.39
CA ALA A 48 4.15 -42.09 14.35
C ALA A 48 3.49 -41.16 13.30
N GLU A 49 2.17 -41.27 13.14
CA GLU A 49 1.38 -40.59 12.12
C GLU A 49 0.15 -39.90 12.74
N PRO A 50 -0.35 -38.79 12.16
CA PRO A 50 -1.56 -38.16 12.64
C PRO A 50 -2.78 -39.05 12.44
N TYR A 51 -3.76 -38.92 13.34
CA TYR A 51 -5.03 -39.64 13.24
C TYR A 51 -5.74 -39.38 11.89
N PHE A 52 -5.62 -38.16 11.37
CA PHE A 52 -6.07 -37.83 10.01
C PHE A 52 -4.93 -38.07 9.01
N PRO A 53 -5.10 -38.96 8.02
CA PRO A 53 -4.03 -39.28 7.08
C PRO A 53 -3.69 -38.06 6.23
N VAL A 54 -2.46 -37.55 6.41
CA VAL A 54 -2.00 -36.27 5.88
C VAL A 54 -2.22 -36.15 4.37
N HIS A 55 -1.85 -37.16 3.58
CA HIS A 55 -2.07 -37.17 2.14
C HIS A 55 -3.55 -37.23 1.73
N GLY A 56 -4.39 -37.89 2.53
CA GLY A 56 -5.84 -37.90 2.31
C GLY A 56 -6.44 -36.52 2.51
N ILE A 57 -6.02 -35.83 3.57
CA ILE A 57 -6.42 -34.44 3.84
C ILE A 57 -5.87 -33.49 2.78
N GLN A 58 -4.63 -33.63 2.35
CA GLN A 58 -4.07 -32.79 1.28
C GLN A 58 -4.86 -32.91 -0.02
N ARG A 59 -5.26 -34.13 -0.42
CA ARG A 59 -6.11 -34.31 -1.62
C ARG A 59 -7.47 -33.60 -1.48
N LEU A 60 -8.01 -33.58 -0.26
CA LEU A 60 -9.27 -32.92 0.05
C LEU A 60 -9.18 -31.40 0.03
N VAL A 61 -8.09 -30.88 0.61
CA VAL A 61 -7.77 -29.45 0.66
C VAL A 61 -7.37 -28.93 -0.73
N GLY A 62 -6.69 -29.75 -1.53
CA GLY A 62 -6.17 -29.38 -2.84
C GLY A 62 -5.20 -28.21 -2.75
N ASN A 63 -5.29 -27.28 -3.72
CA ASN A 63 -4.51 -26.05 -3.72
C ASN A 63 -5.18 -24.92 -2.91
N ALA A 64 -6.37 -25.15 -2.36
CA ALA A 64 -7.13 -24.12 -1.64
C ALA A 64 -6.51 -23.75 -0.28
N GLY A 65 -5.62 -24.57 0.26
CA GLY A 65 -4.91 -24.27 1.49
C GLY A 65 -3.71 -25.17 1.73
N ASP A 66 -3.08 -24.97 2.88
CA ASP A 66 -1.87 -25.67 3.27
C ASP A 66 -2.14 -26.66 4.40
N VAL A 67 -1.46 -27.80 4.38
CA VAL A 67 -1.59 -28.84 5.39
C VAL A 67 -0.27 -29.03 6.11
N VAL A 68 -0.29 -28.90 7.44
CA VAL A 68 0.89 -29.06 8.29
C VAL A 68 0.62 -30.14 9.33
N ALA A 69 1.50 -31.12 9.44
CA ALA A 69 1.45 -32.16 10.47
C ALA A 69 2.54 -31.94 11.52
N ILE A 70 2.14 -31.83 12.79
CA ILE A 70 3.07 -31.72 13.92
C ILE A 70 3.26 -33.12 14.51
N SER A 71 4.49 -33.60 14.48
CA SER A 71 4.85 -34.87 15.10
C SER A 71 5.06 -34.64 16.60
N SER A 72 4.11 -35.07 17.42
CA SER A 72 4.18 -34.97 18.89
C SER A 72 5.13 -36.03 19.46
N SER A 73 6.42 -36.00 19.08
CA SER A 73 7.41 -36.83 19.76
C SER A 73 7.66 -36.29 21.18
N ARG A 74 7.84 -37.20 22.16
CA ARG A 74 8.12 -36.90 23.58
C ARG A 74 7.08 -35.98 24.25
N LYS A 75 5.97 -36.56 24.73
CA LYS A 75 5.00 -35.91 25.65
C LYS A 75 4.44 -34.57 25.14
N GLY A 76 4.14 -34.47 23.84
CA GLY A 76 3.50 -33.29 23.25
C GLY A 76 4.24 -31.97 23.46
N ARG A 77 5.60 -31.99 23.47
CA ARG A 77 6.41 -30.77 23.67
C ARG A 77 6.10 -29.70 22.63
N LEU A 78 6.08 -30.07 21.35
CA LEU A 78 5.87 -29.13 20.24
C LEU A 78 4.47 -28.50 20.24
N THR A 79 3.42 -29.30 20.51
CA THR A 79 2.05 -28.77 20.58
C THR A 79 1.84 -27.85 21.80
N ARG A 80 2.55 -28.09 22.92
CA ARG A 80 2.56 -27.17 24.06
C ARG A 80 3.26 -25.86 23.75
N GLN A 81 4.40 -25.94 23.06
CA GLN A 81 5.13 -24.76 22.60
C GLN A 81 4.26 -23.92 21.65
N LEU A 82 3.57 -24.56 20.69
CA LEU A 82 2.61 -23.88 19.82
C LEU A 82 1.49 -23.22 20.63
N ALA A 83 0.93 -23.92 21.61
CA ALA A 83 -0.12 -23.36 22.47
C ALA A 83 0.32 -22.12 23.25
N HIS A 84 1.59 -22.02 23.66
CA HIS A 84 2.12 -20.83 24.33
C HIS A 84 2.40 -19.66 23.38
N ALA A 85 2.56 -19.94 22.08
CA ALA A 85 2.83 -18.93 21.07
C ALA A 85 1.55 -18.39 20.40
N LEU A 86 0.40 -19.04 20.60
CA LEU A 86 -0.89 -18.63 20.06
C LEU A 86 -1.76 -17.98 21.14
N PRO A 87 -2.71 -17.11 20.75
CA PRO A 87 -3.76 -16.66 21.66
C PRO A 87 -4.54 -17.81 22.28
N ASP A 88 -5.13 -17.54 23.45
CA ASP A 88 -5.93 -18.52 24.18
C ASP A 88 -7.06 -19.08 23.32
N GLY A 89 -7.28 -20.39 23.45
CA GLY A 89 -8.31 -21.09 22.71
C GLY A 89 -7.93 -21.47 21.28
N LEU A 90 -6.80 -21.03 20.72
CA LEU A 90 -6.34 -21.38 19.36
C LEU A 90 -5.41 -22.60 19.27
N MET A 91 -5.15 -23.26 20.39
CA MET A 91 -4.29 -24.46 20.46
C MET A 91 -4.85 -25.70 19.70
N VAL A 92 -3.95 -26.58 19.26
CA VAL A 92 -4.27 -27.89 18.67
C VAL A 92 -3.31 -28.95 19.23
N PHE A 93 -3.83 -30.10 19.67
CA PHE A 93 -3.06 -31.14 20.35
C PHE A 93 -3.77 -32.50 20.36
N GLY A 94 -3.04 -33.57 20.76
CA GLY A 94 -3.64 -34.86 21.13
C GLY A 94 -4.29 -35.62 19.98
N GLY A 95 -3.73 -35.54 18.78
CA GLY A 95 -4.32 -36.16 17.58
C GLY A 95 -5.34 -35.27 16.85
N ALA A 96 -5.68 -34.10 17.40
CA ALA A 96 -6.68 -33.21 16.81
C ALA A 96 -6.18 -32.57 15.50
N ALA A 97 -7.16 -32.14 14.70
CA ALA A 97 -6.99 -31.26 13.56
C ALA A 97 -7.60 -29.89 13.86
N ARG A 98 -6.99 -28.81 13.38
CA ARG A 98 -7.56 -27.46 13.45
C ARG A 98 -7.42 -26.73 12.13
N ILE A 99 -8.46 -26.00 11.74
CA ILE A 99 -8.43 -25.11 10.58
C ILE A 99 -8.20 -23.68 11.07
N TYR A 100 -7.16 -23.03 10.55
CA TYR A 100 -6.87 -21.62 10.73
C TYR A 100 -7.21 -20.90 9.43
N TRP A 101 -8.32 -20.18 9.38
CA TRP A 101 -8.67 -19.30 8.26
C TRP A 101 -7.75 -18.07 8.22
N PRO A 102 -7.55 -17.44 7.04
CA PRO A 102 -6.96 -16.12 6.93
C PRO A 102 -7.57 -15.12 7.92
N THR A 103 -6.73 -14.49 8.73
CA THR A 103 -7.14 -13.60 9.84
C THR A 103 -7.50 -12.19 9.38
N GLY A 104 -7.33 -11.86 8.09
CA GLY A 104 -7.60 -10.51 7.57
C GLY A 104 -9.05 -10.03 7.75
N LEU A 105 -10.03 -10.93 7.63
CA LEU A 105 -11.48 -10.61 7.64
C LEU A 105 -12.20 -11.01 8.93
N VAL A 106 -11.60 -11.88 9.71
CA VAL A 106 -12.19 -12.54 10.88
C VAL A 106 -11.10 -12.54 11.94
N GLY A 107 -11.38 -11.93 13.09
CA GLY A 107 -10.41 -11.84 14.17
C GLY A 107 -9.92 -13.22 14.61
N LEU A 108 -9.07 -13.26 15.62
CA LEU A 108 -8.53 -14.53 16.15
C LEU A 108 -9.55 -15.26 17.07
N ASP A 109 -10.84 -15.29 16.71
CA ASP A 109 -11.88 -15.98 17.49
C ASP A 109 -11.69 -17.52 17.37
N PRO A 110 -11.40 -18.23 18.47
CA PRO A 110 -11.30 -19.68 18.49
C PRO A 110 -12.45 -20.44 17.83
N HIS A 111 -13.67 -19.91 17.85
CA HIS A 111 -14.87 -20.54 17.30
C HIS A 111 -14.92 -20.52 15.76
N GLU A 112 -14.28 -19.53 15.15
CA GLU A 112 -14.15 -19.42 13.70
C GLU A 112 -13.08 -20.36 13.17
N HIS A 113 -12.14 -20.78 14.02
CA HIS A 113 -11.05 -21.71 13.72
C HIS A 113 -11.34 -23.13 14.23
N PRO A 114 -12.15 -23.94 13.52
CA PRO A 114 -12.73 -25.16 14.08
C PRO A 114 -11.68 -26.21 14.46
N LEU A 115 -11.81 -26.73 15.68
CA LEU A 115 -11.03 -27.84 16.23
C LEU A 115 -11.82 -29.15 16.12
N ILE A 116 -11.24 -30.17 15.48
CA ILE A 116 -11.77 -31.52 15.38
C ILE A 116 -10.87 -32.45 16.18
N ARG A 117 -11.34 -32.89 17.35
CA ARG A 117 -10.60 -33.81 18.21
C ARG A 117 -10.62 -35.24 17.64
N ALA A 118 -9.47 -35.91 17.68
CA ALA A 118 -9.39 -37.34 17.40
C ALA A 118 -10.10 -38.13 18.50
N ASP A 119 -10.79 -39.21 18.11
CA ASP A 119 -11.55 -40.08 19.02
C ASP A 119 -10.77 -41.37 19.31
N THR A 120 -10.90 -41.92 20.51
CA THR A 120 -10.25 -43.20 20.85
C THR A 120 -10.94 -44.39 20.20
N ASP A 121 -12.19 -44.20 19.75
CA ASP A 121 -12.98 -45.20 19.04
C ASP A 121 -12.72 -45.14 17.51
N PRO A 122 -12.03 -46.13 16.93
CA PRO A 122 -11.75 -46.18 15.49
C PRO A 122 -13.01 -46.29 14.62
N GLY A 123 -14.17 -46.69 15.19
CA GLY A 123 -15.44 -46.75 14.47
C GLY A 123 -15.99 -45.38 14.04
N ARG A 124 -15.49 -44.28 14.63
CA ARG A 124 -15.95 -42.91 14.36
C ARG A 124 -15.06 -42.14 13.39
N ASP A 125 -14.02 -42.77 12.84
CA ASP A 125 -13.08 -42.17 11.89
C ASP A 125 -13.79 -41.52 10.69
N THR A 126 -14.78 -42.23 10.12
CA THR A 126 -15.55 -41.77 8.96
C THR A 126 -16.33 -40.49 9.30
N GLU A 127 -16.97 -40.44 10.47
CA GLU A 127 -17.74 -39.28 10.91
C GLU A 127 -16.85 -38.06 11.14
N LYS A 128 -15.69 -38.24 11.81
CA LYS A 128 -14.77 -37.13 12.06
C LYS A 128 -14.18 -36.57 10.77
N ARG A 129 -13.82 -37.45 9.82
CA ARG A 129 -13.33 -37.02 8.49
C ARG A 129 -14.43 -36.30 7.71
N ALA A 130 -15.67 -36.79 7.75
CA ALA A 130 -16.80 -36.11 7.15
C ALA A 130 -17.03 -34.72 7.77
N ARG A 131 -16.91 -34.61 9.10
CA ARG A 131 -17.03 -33.32 9.81
C ARG A 131 -15.90 -32.35 9.45
N LEU A 132 -14.65 -32.81 9.40
CA LEU A 132 -13.51 -31.98 8.98
C LEU A 132 -13.69 -31.50 7.53
N THR A 133 -14.12 -32.40 6.64
CA THR A 133 -14.43 -32.08 5.23
C THR A 133 -15.53 -31.04 5.11
N HIS A 134 -16.61 -31.23 5.86
CA HIS A 134 -17.75 -30.33 5.86
C HIS A 134 -17.32 -28.93 6.34
N ARG A 135 -16.59 -28.85 7.46
CA ARG A 135 -16.07 -27.57 7.99
C ARG A 135 -15.09 -26.89 7.03
N TRP A 136 -14.24 -27.65 6.34
CA TRP A 136 -13.38 -27.09 5.30
C TRP A 136 -14.18 -26.48 4.14
N LYS A 137 -15.22 -27.19 3.67
CA LYS A 137 -16.06 -26.73 2.55
C LYS A 137 -16.94 -25.53 2.90
N GLN A 138 -17.38 -25.42 4.15
CA GLN A 138 -18.20 -24.30 4.62
C GLN A 138 -17.42 -22.98 4.70
N GLY A 139 -16.09 -23.03 4.77
CA GLY A 139 -15.27 -21.84 4.97
C GLY A 139 -15.53 -21.18 6.34
N PRO A 140 -15.11 -19.92 6.52
CA PRO A 140 -15.34 -19.18 7.77
C PRO A 140 -16.82 -18.83 8.04
N HIS A 141 -17.75 -19.13 7.12
CA HIS A 141 -19.06 -18.48 7.08
C HIS A 141 -20.15 -19.08 8.00
N ASP A 142 -20.06 -20.36 8.41
CA ASP A 142 -21.20 -21.00 9.08
C ASP A 142 -21.22 -20.87 10.62
N THR A 143 -20.19 -20.32 11.26
CA THR A 143 -20.22 -20.09 12.71
C THR A 143 -20.75 -18.69 13.07
N ILE A 144 -20.79 -17.74 12.13
CA ILE A 144 -21.24 -16.35 12.36
C ILE A 144 -22.76 -16.19 12.15
N ALA A 145 -23.42 -17.14 11.49
CA ALA A 145 -24.82 -16.97 11.05
C ALA A 145 -25.91 -17.18 12.13
N ALA A 146 -25.58 -17.52 13.39
CA ALA A 146 -26.61 -17.85 14.38
C ALA A 146 -26.77 -16.86 15.56
N VAL A 147 -25.82 -15.95 15.81
CA VAL A 147 -26.00 -14.80 16.73
C VAL A 147 -25.11 -13.65 16.29
N ALA A 148 -25.46 -12.98 15.20
CA ALA A 148 -24.98 -11.63 14.93
C ALA A 148 -26.21 -10.74 14.70
N PRO A 149 -26.44 -9.69 15.52
CA PRO A 149 -27.35 -8.63 15.11
C PRO A 149 -26.79 -8.06 13.79
N ALA A 150 -27.67 -7.59 12.90
CA ALA A 150 -27.27 -6.95 11.64
C ALA A 150 -26.02 -6.10 11.89
N THR A 151 -24.89 -6.47 11.27
CA THR A 151 -23.66 -5.68 11.36
C THR A 151 -24.06 -4.27 10.99
N PRO A 152 -24.00 -3.30 11.92
CA PRO A 152 -24.25 -1.93 11.54
C PRO A 152 -23.28 -1.64 10.39
N PRO A 153 -23.73 -0.98 9.32
CA PRO A 153 -22.82 -0.60 8.23
C PRO A 153 -21.57 -0.02 8.86
N ALA A 154 -20.39 -0.43 8.39
CA ALA A 154 -19.14 0.06 8.96
C ALA A 154 -19.27 1.59 9.05
N PRO A 155 -18.91 2.20 10.19
CA PRO A 155 -19.11 3.63 10.37
C PRO A 155 -18.56 4.34 9.14
N ALA A 156 -19.42 5.18 8.56
CA ALA A 156 -19.08 6.00 7.42
C ALA A 156 -17.77 6.72 7.73
N TRP A 157 -16.75 6.61 6.85
CA TRP A 157 -15.50 7.34 7.03
C TRP A 157 -15.83 8.81 7.27
N ASP A 158 -15.48 9.28 8.46
CA ASP A 158 -15.36 10.70 8.72
C ASP A 158 -13.98 11.18 8.24
N GLU A 159 -13.77 12.49 8.31
CA GLU A 159 -12.50 13.07 7.87
C GLU A 159 -11.31 12.55 8.70
N LEU A 160 -11.51 12.30 9.99
CA LEU A 160 -10.46 11.82 10.89
C LEU A 160 -10.03 10.39 10.54
N GLU A 161 -10.99 9.52 10.26
CA GLU A 161 -10.74 8.14 9.82
C GLU A 161 -9.97 8.10 8.50
N LEU A 162 -10.35 8.93 7.51
CA LEU A 162 -9.61 9.04 6.25
C LEU A 162 -8.19 9.55 6.49
N ARG A 163 -8.00 10.58 7.30
CA ARG A 163 -6.66 11.11 7.63
C ARG A 163 -5.79 10.05 8.32
N ASN A 164 -6.37 9.26 9.22
CA ASN A 164 -5.69 8.13 9.85
C ASN A 164 -5.34 7.02 8.86
N ALA A 165 -6.23 6.71 7.91
CA ALA A 165 -5.95 5.75 6.85
C ALA A 165 -4.81 6.21 5.93
N ILE A 166 -4.81 7.48 5.51
CA ILE A 166 -3.73 8.08 4.71
C ILE A 166 -2.40 8.03 5.47
N THR A 167 -2.42 8.34 6.77
CA THR A 167 -1.21 8.31 7.62
C THR A 167 -0.63 6.91 7.71
N ARG A 168 -1.46 5.88 7.92
CA ARG A 168 -1.03 4.48 7.92
C ARG A 168 -0.46 4.07 6.57
N ALA A 169 -1.16 4.38 5.48
CA ALA A 169 -0.69 4.08 4.13
C ALA A 169 0.65 4.77 3.81
N TRP A 170 0.87 6.00 4.29
CA TRP A 170 2.17 6.67 4.17
C TRP A 170 3.29 5.95 4.94
N MET A 171 3.00 5.45 6.16
CA MET A 171 3.96 4.65 6.92
C MET A 171 4.29 3.33 6.23
N ASP A 172 3.30 2.67 5.63
CA ASP A 172 3.46 1.38 4.93
C ASP A 172 4.24 1.55 3.62
N LEU A 173 3.97 2.63 2.88
CA LEU A 173 4.74 2.96 1.69
C LEU A 173 6.22 3.23 2.02
N ARG A 174 6.54 3.66 3.24
CA ARG A 174 7.88 4.11 3.65
C ARG A 174 8.29 3.48 4.97
N PRO A 175 8.75 2.22 4.98
CA PRO A 175 9.19 1.57 6.21
C PRO A 175 10.45 2.24 6.81
N GLU A 176 11.31 2.80 5.96
CA GLU A 176 12.59 3.41 6.38
C GLU A 176 12.41 4.87 6.85
N PRO A 177 12.98 5.25 8.02
CA PRO A 177 12.90 6.62 8.55
C PRO A 177 13.41 7.71 7.60
N ASP A 178 14.50 7.45 6.87
CA ASP A 178 15.11 8.42 5.96
C ASP A 178 14.18 8.80 4.78
N GLN A 179 13.39 7.84 4.33
CA GLN A 179 12.41 8.08 3.26
C GLN A 179 11.24 8.94 3.74
N ARG A 180 10.83 8.81 5.01
CA ARG A 180 9.78 9.65 5.62
C ARG A 180 10.24 11.10 5.77
N THR A 181 11.53 11.30 6.04
CA THR A 181 12.14 12.65 6.08
C THR A 181 12.25 13.27 4.69
N THR A 182 12.54 12.45 3.67
CA THR A 182 12.66 12.89 2.27
C THR A 182 11.30 13.21 1.65
N PHE A 183 10.27 12.43 1.99
CA PHE A 183 8.89 12.56 1.49
C PHE A 183 7.90 12.70 2.66
N PRO A 184 7.95 13.81 3.42
CA PRO A 184 7.07 14.01 4.56
C PRO A 184 5.64 14.27 4.08
N LEU A 185 4.66 13.75 4.83
CA LEU A 185 3.25 14.00 4.59
C LEU A 185 2.97 15.51 4.74
N GLN A 186 2.68 16.19 3.63
CA GLN A 186 2.38 17.62 3.62
C GLN A 186 0.99 17.93 4.20
N PRO A 187 0.71 19.17 4.60
CA PRO A 187 -0.66 19.60 4.90
C PRO A 187 -1.58 19.39 3.70
N PHE A 188 -2.80 18.93 3.96
CA PHE A 188 -3.81 18.67 2.94
C PHE A 188 -5.23 18.86 3.49
N ASP A 189 -6.13 19.22 2.60
CA ASP A 189 -7.56 19.33 2.83
C ASP A 189 -8.30 18.22 2.10
N VAL A 190 -9.42 17.78 2.69
CA VAL A 190 -10.31 16.77 2.13
C VAL A 190 -11.61 17.46 1.74
N HIS A 191 -11.97 17.40 0.46
CA HIS A 191 -13.25 17.92 0.00
C HIS A 191 -14.42 17.03 0.48
N PRO A 192 -15.58 17.61 0.86
CA PRO A 192 -16.74 16.84 1.31
C PRO A 192 -17.20 15.76 0.34
N ASP A 193 -17.18 16.03 -0.97
CA ASP A 193 -17.56 15.06 -2.01
C ASP A 193 -16.74 13.77 -1.94
N LEU A 194 -15.44 13.84 -1.61
CA LEU A 194 -14.61 12.64 -1.45
C LEU A 194 -15.10 11.79 -0.27
N LEU A 195 -15.46 12.43 0.84
CA LEU A 195 -15.99 11.72 2.01
C LEU A 195 -17.32 11.07 1.67
N GLU A 196 -18.22 11.76 0.98
CA GLU A 196 -19.50 11.20 0.56
C GLU A 196 -19.33 9.99 -0.36
N GLN A 197 -18.42 10.05 -1.33
CA GLN A 197 -18.12 8.93 -2.21
C GLN A 197 -17.48 7.74 -1.49
N LEU A 198 -16.58 7.99 -0.54
CA LEU A 198 -15.94 6.93 0.26
C LEU A 198 -16.92 6.21 1.19
N ARG A 199 -18.00 6.87 1.60
CA ARG A 199 -19.10 6.23 2.32
C ARG A 199 -19.83 5.22 1.43
N ALA A 200 -20.02 5.54 0.15
CA ALA A 200 -20.67 4.66 -0.81
C ALA A 200 -19.78 3.50 -1.30
N LEU A 201 -18.45 3.64 -1.22
CA LEU A 201 -17.48 2.66 -1.72
C LEU A 201 -16.83 1.88 -0.56
N GLU A 202 -17.36 0.71 -0.17
CA GLU A 202 -16.80 -0.08 0.93
C GLU A 202 -15.49 -0.84 0.62
N PRO A 203 -15.24 -1.44 -0.58
CA PRO A 203 -13.96 -2.13 -0.83
C PRO A 203 -12.82 -1.21 -1.34
N ALA A 204 -13.12 -0.06 -1.93
CA ALA A 204 -12.11 0.80 -2.59
C ALA A 204 -11.36 1.75 -1.63
N ARG A 205 -11.62 1.68 -0.32
CA ARG A 205 -11.10 2.63 0.68
C ARG A 205 -9.58 2.57 0.84
N SER A 206 -8.99 1.38 0.80
CA SER A 206 -7.53 1.19 0.96
C SER A 206 -6.73 1.74 -0.24
N PRO A 207 -7.09 1.44 -1.50
CA PRO A 207 -6.46 2.05 -2.68
C PRO A 207 -6.46 3.59 -2.66
N VAL A 208 -7.57 4.20 -2.22
CA VAL A 208 -7.69 5.67 -2.17
C VAL A 208 -6.75 6.26 -1.13
N ALA A 209 -6.66 5.66 0.07
CA ALA A 209 -5.74 6.12 1.11
C ALA A 209 -4.27 6.01 0.66
N ALA A 210 -3.90 4.92 -0.03
CA ALA A 210 -2.56 4.73 -0.58
C ALA A 210 -2.23 5.74 -1.68
N ALA A 211 -3.15 6.00 -2.61
CA ALA A 211 -3.01 7.00 -3.65
C ALA A 211 -2.85 8.41 -3.06
N ALA A 212 -3.71 8.78 -2.10
CA ALA A 212 -3.64 10.05 -1.39
C ALA A 212 -2.29 10.21 -0.65
N ALA A 213 -1.83 9.18 0.06
CA ALA A 213 -0.53 9.19 0.73
C ALA A 213 0.64 9.44 -0.24
N ALA A 214 0.62 8.81 -1.42
CA ALA A 214 1.63 9.01 -2.46
C ALA A 214 1.61 10.44 -3.04
N ILE A 215 0.43 11.02 -3.24
CA ILE A 215 0.26 12.40 -3.74
C ILE A 215 0.74 13.41 -2.69
N ILE A 216 0.24 13.29 -1.45
CA ILE A 216 0.49 14.25 -0.37
C ILE A 216 1.96 14.28 0.04
N SER A 217 2.63 13.12 0.03
CA SER A 217 4.08 13.04 0.28
C SER A 217 4.95 13.46 -0.91
N ARG A 218 4.35 13.84 -2.05
CA ARG A 218 5.01 14.08 -3.35
C ARG A 218 5.79 12.89 -3.89
N TYR A 219 5.62 11.71 -3.30
CA TYR A 219 6.31 10.51 -3.76
C TYR A 219 5.85 10.06 -5.14
N VAL A 220 4.61 10.36 -5.53
CA VAL A 220 4.05 9.98 -6.83
C VAL A 220 4.94 10.41 -8.02
N TRP A 221 5.73 11.47 -7.85
CA TRP A 221 6.70 11.96 -8.84
C TRP A 221 7.94 11.07 -9.02
N THR A 222 8.11 10.06 -8.18
CA THR A 222 9.16 9.04 -8.30
C THR A 222 8.68 7.76 -8.99
N GLN A 223 7.37 7.63 -9.23
CA GLN A 223 6.74 6.52 -9.96
C GLN A 223 5.82 7.07 -11.07
N PRO A 224 4.88 6.33 -11.70
CA PRO A 224 4.19 6.87 -12.87
C PRO A 224 3.53 8.20 -12.48
N SER A 225 3.91 9.23 -13.21
CA SER A 225 3.64 10.61 -12.81
C SER A 225 2.14 10.89 -12.85
N PRO A 226 1.62 11.68 -11.89
CA PRO A 226 0.24 12.11 -11.95
C PRO A 226 0.00 12.88 -13.25
N VAL A 227 -1.19 12.76 -13.81
CA VAL A 227 -1.52 13.34 -15.11
C VAL A 227 -2.40 14.58 -14.87
N PRO A 228 -2.06 15.75 -15.45
CA PRO A 228 -2.92 16.91 -15.30
C PRO A 228 -4.26 16.62 -15.99
N VAL A 229 -5.37 16.98 -15.33
CA VAL A 229 -6.69 16.91 -15.96
C VAL A 229 -6.73 18.00 -17.02
N ARG A 230 -7.09 17.64 -18.25
CA ARG A 230 -7.07 18.53 -19.41
C ARG A 230 -8.48 18.80 -19.91
N THR A 231 -8.72 19.98 -20.50
CA THR A 231 -9.98 20.28 -21.18
C THR A 231 -10.14 19.40 -22.42
N GLU A 232 -11.36 18.96 -22.71
CA GLU A 232 -11.64 18.14 -23.91
C GLU A 232 -11.33 18.90 -25.20
N ARG A 233 -11.53 20.22 -25.19
CA ARG A 233 -11.44 21.06 -26.39
C ARG A 233 -10.01 21.25 -26.90
N ASP A 234 -9.08 21.52 -25.99
CA ASP A 234 -7.76 22.04 -26.36
C ASP A 234 -6.61 21.28 -25.68
N GLY A 235 -6.89 20.28 -24.84
CA GLY A 235 -5.86 19.53 -24.11
C GLY A 235 -5.09 20.36 -23.08
N VAL A 236 -5.59 21.56 -22.74
CA VAL A 236 -4.96 22.47 -21.78
C VAL A 236 -5.29 22.01 -20.36
N PRO A 237 -4.32 21.98 -19.42
CA PRO A 237 -4.61 21.67 -18.02
C PRO A 237 -5.72 22.55 -17.46
N ILE A 238 -6.65 21.96 -16.72
CA ILE A 238 -7.69 22.72 -16.03
C ILE A 238 -7.03 23.47 -14.87
N VAL A 239 -7.15 24.80 -14.89
CA VAL A 239 -6.61 25.70 -13.86
C VAL A 239 -7.77 26.40 -13.16
N ARG A 240 -7.75 26.40 -11.83
CA ARG A 240 -8.73 27.07 -10.98
C ARG A 240 -8.48 28.58 -11.00
N SER A 241 -9.51 29.35 -11.31
CA SER A 241 -9.39 30.78 -11.65
C SER A 241 -8.92 31.66 -10.49
N HIS A 242 -9.26 31.33 -9.24
CA HIS A 242 -9.00 32.21 -8.09
C HIS A 242 -7.59 32.08 -7.49
N ASP A 243 -6.94 30.92 -7.62
CA ASP A 243 -5.62 30.66 -7.01
C ASP A 243 -4.61 30.02 -7.95
N GLY A 244 -5.00 29.77 -9.20
CA GLY A 244 -4.15 29.13 -10.19
C GLY A 244 -3.84 27.66 -9.90
N ALA A 245 -4.61 26.99 -9.02
CA ALA A 245 -4.40 25.58 -8.75
C ALA A 245 -4.64 24.75 -10.01
N VAL A 246 -3.78 23.77 -10.27
CA VAL A 246 -3.92 22.85 -11.41
C VAL A 246 -4.64 21.60 -10.95
N ALA A 247 -5.60 21.12 -11.74
CA ALA A 247 -6.27 19.85 -11.50
C ALA A 247 -5.40 18.69 -11.96
N TRP A 248 -5.29 17.67 -11.13
CA TRP A 248 -4.56 16.44 -11.42
C TRP A 248 -5.42 15.22 -11.13
N HIS A 249 -5.07 14.10 -11.74
CA HIS A 249 -5.62 12.81 -11.36
C HIS A 249 -4.52 11.75 -11.27
N LEU A 250 -4.75 10.77 -10.40
CA LEU A 250 -3.91 9.59 -10.24
C LEU A 250 -4.78 8.33 -10.35
N PRO A 251 -4.54 7.43 -11.32
CA PRO A 251 -5.27 6.17 -11.44
C PRO A 251 -5.16 5.33 -10.17
N LEU A 252 -6.28 4.76 -9.73
CA LEU A 252 -6.34 3.84 -8.60
C LEU A 252 -6.01 2.42 -9.08
N PRO A 253 -5.16 1.65 -8.37
CA PRO A 253 -4.81 0.28 -8.78
C PRO A 253 -6.04 -0.63 -8.87
N GLY A 254 -6.20 -1.32 -10.00
CA GLY A 254 -7.27 -2.29 -10.21
C GLY A 254 -8.65 -1.69 -10.53
N GLU A 255 -8.74 -0.36 -10.64
CA GLU A 255 -10.01 0.34 -10.84
C GLU A 255 -9.98 1.19 -12.12
N ASN A 256 -11.13 1.34 -12.77
CA ASN A 256 -11.31 2.32 -13.87
C ASN A 256 -11.55 3.74 -13.33
N GLN A 257 -11.03 4.02 -12.14
CA GLN A 257 -11.23 5.25 -11.39
C GLN A 257 -9.87 5.89 -11.07
N SER A 258 -9.88 7.20 -10.89
CA SER A 258 -8.74 7.99 -10.48
C SER A 258 -9.11 8.86 -9.29
N LEU A 259 -8.13 9.14 -8.43
CA LEU A 259 -8.24 10.15 -7.39
C LEU A 259 -7.90 11.51 -8.00
N HIS A 260 -8.88 12.42 -8.00
CA HIS A 260 -8.71 13.79 -8.47
C HIS A 260 -8.32 14.71 -7.31
N TYR A 261 -7.47 15.70 -7.59
CA TYR A 261 -7.04 16.68 -6.60
C TYR A 261 -6.65 18.02 -7.24
N TRP A 262 -6.73 19.10 -6.45
CA TRP A 262 -6.15 20.40 -6.81
C TRP A 262 -4.77 20.56 -6.19
N GLN A 263 -3.83 21.08 -6.97
CA GLN A 263 -2.50 21.47 -6.51
C GLN A 263 -2.29 22.98 -6.70
N PRO A 264 -2.48 23.79 -5.63
CA PRO A 264 -2.12 25.20 -5.64
C PRO A 264 -0.63 25.41 -5.87
N ALA A 265 -0.26 26.56 -6.46
CA ALA A 265 1.15 26.94 -6.59
C ALA A 265 1.80 27.13 -5.21
N ASN A 266 1.06 27.67 -4.26
CA ASN A 266 1.45 27.83 -2.86
C ASN A 266 0.26 27.44 -1.99
N GLY A 267 0.37 26.35 -1.22
CA GLY A 267 -0.70 25.93 -0.32
C GLY A 267 -0.77 24.43 -0.09
N PRO A 268 -1.73 23.98 0.73
CA PRO A 268 -2.04 22.57 0.91
C PRO A 268 -2.62 21.96 -0.38
N LEU A 269 -2.48 20.65 -0.52
CA LEU A 269 -3.19 19.90 -1.56
C LEU A 269 -4.66 19.74 -1.18
N HIS A 270 -5.58 19.78 -2.14
CA HIS A 270 -6.99 19.52 -1.88
C HIS A 270 -7.42 18.23 -2.58
N LEU A 271 -7.70 17.18 -1.81
CA LEU A 271 -8.26 15.93 -2.34
C LEU A 271 -9.73 16.13 -2.68
N LEU A 272 -10.16 15.82 -3.91
CA LEU A 272 -11.48 16.20 -4.41
C LEU A 272 -12.51 15.08 -4.39
N ARG A 273 -12.24 14.03 -5.17
CA ARG A 273 -13.19 12.96 -5.48
C ARG A 273 -12.51 11.80 -6.20
N ILE A 274 -13.25 10.71 -6.33
CA ILE A 274 -12.97 9.54 -7.15
C ILE A 274 -13.88 9.62 -8.38
N ALA A 275 -13.31 9.58 -9.57
CA ALA A 275 -14.07 9.61 -10.83
C ALA A 275 -13.32 8.84 -11.92
N SER A 276 -14.00 8.53 -13.02
CA SER A 276 -13.31 8.08 -14.24
C SER A 276 -12.40 9.21 -14.76
N ALA A 277 -11.33 8.86 -15.49
CA ALA A 277 -10.35 9.83 -15.98
C ALA A 277 -10.93 10.89 -16.95
N THR A 278 -12.17 10.72 -17.39
CA THR A 278 -12.85 11.66 -18.29
C THR A 278 -13.19 12.97 -17.55
N PRO A 279 -12.79 14.13 -18.08
CA PRO A 279 -12.95 15.42 -17.42
C PRO A 279 -14.40 15.92 -17.57
N THR A 280 -15.31 15.43 -16.73
CA THR A 280 -16.66 15.98 -16.67
C THR A 280 -16.93 16.54 -15.27
N ASP A 281 -17.17 17.86 -15.20
CA ASP A 281 -17.61 18.61 -14.02
C ASP A 281 -16.71 18.53 -12.78
N LEU A 282 -15.49 19.08 -12.82
CA LEU A 282 -14.72 19.31 -11.60
C LEU A 282 -15.39 20.42 -10.77
N PRO A 283 -15.69 20.19 -9.47
CA PRO A 283 -16.30 21.21 -8.63
C PRO A 283 -15.35 22.41 -8.49
N GLN A 284 -15.90 23.60 -8.73
CA GLN A 284 -15.26 24.85 -8.33
C GLN A 284 -15.31 24.89 -6.80
N ILE A 285 -14.19 24.66 -6.12
CA ILE A 285 -14.14 24.86 -4.67
C ILE A 285 -14.20 26.37 -4.44
N ASP A 286 -15.31 26.84 -3.88
CA ASP A 286 -15.40 28.15 -3.28
C ASP A 286 -14.90 27.99 -1.83
N THR A 287 -13.63 28.30 -1.57
CA THR A 287 -12.99 27.89 -0.30
C THR A 287 -13.61 28.50 0.94
N GLY A 288 -14.52 29.48 0.83
CA GLY A 288 -15.16 30.17 1.96
C GLY A 288 -14.18 30.92 2.88
N VAL A 289 -12.88 30.68 2.74
CA VAL A 289 -11.80 31.47 3.30
C VAL A 289 -11.96 32.86 2.68
N PRO A 290 -12.28 33.90 3.47
CA PRO A 290 -12.28 35.24 2.94
C PRO A 290 -10.88 35.48 2.40
N THR A 291 -10.79 35.69 1.09
CA THR A 291 -9.58 36.17 0.44
C THR A 291 -9.17 37.38 1.25
N THR A 292 -8.15 37.22 2.09
CA THR A 292 -7.60 38.37 2.80
C THR A 292 -7.22 39.32 1.69
N PRO A 293 -7.81 40.54 1.60
CA PRO A 293 -7.52 41.44 0.51
C PRO A 293 -6.01 41.53 0.45
N GLN A 294 -5.48 41.18 -0.72
CA GLN A 294 -4.06 41.19 -0.99
C GLN A 294 -3.56 42.54 -0.44
N PRO A 295 -2.72 42.57 0.60
CA PRO A 295 -2.35 43.82 1.23
C PRO A 295 -1.83 44.74 0.13
N ASP A 296 -2.33 45.98 0.11
CA ASP A 296 -1.82 47.04 -0.76
C ASP A 296 -0.30 46.92 -0.81
N PRO A 297 0.32 46.98 -2.01
CA PRO A 297 1.73 46.71 -2.19
C PRO A 297 2.54 47.60 -1.25
N THR A 298 2.92 47.00 -0.12
CA THR A 298 3.75 47.64 0.88
C THR A 298 5.08 47.91 0.19
N PRO A 299 5.64 49.13 0.28
CA PRO A 299 6.86 49.49 -0.44
C PRO A 299 7.94 48.44 -0.17
N ALA A 300 8.51 47.95 -1.28
CA ALA A 300 9.39 46.79 -1.37
C ALA A 300 10.38 46.72 -0.19
N ARG A 301 10.15 45.79 0.73
CA ARG A 301 11.15 45.36 1.69
C ARG A 301 12.29 44.71 0.89
N ALA A 302 13.51 45.17 1.11
CA ALA A 302 14.70 44.81 0.34
C ALA A 302 14.76 43.31 -0.06
N GLY A 303 14.49 43.08 -1.35
CA GLY A 303 14.91 41.98 -2.21
C GLY A 303 15.03 40.57 -1.62
N ARG A 304 13.93 39.81 -1.59
CA ARG A 304 14.06 38.36 -1.75
C ARG A 304 14.51 38.10 -3.20
N PRO A 305 15.65 37.42 -3.44
CA PRO A 305 16.10 37.14 -4.79
C PRO A 305 15.07 36.26 -5.50
N THR A 306 14.56 36.74 -6.63
CA THR A 306 13.61 36.03 -7.50
C THR A 306 14.17 34.66 -7.86
N PRO A 307 13.39 33.56 -7.82
CA PRO A 307 13.86 32.25 -8.24
C PRO A 307 14.41 32.30 -9.68
N PHE A 308 15.54 31.62 -9.90
CA PHE A 308 16.18 31.58 -11.21
C PHE A 308 15.63 30.37 -11.95
N VAL A 309 14.93 30.60 -13.06
CA VAL A 309 14.35 29.57 -13.90
C VAL A 309 15.05 29.61 -15.26
N LEU A 310 15.50 28.45 -15.74
CA LEU A 310 16.04 28.33 -17.09
C LEU A 310 14.89 28.21 -18.08
N ASP A 311 14.99 28.93 -19.18
CA ASP A 311 14.11 28.78 -20.33
C ASP A 311 14.49 27.48 -21.06
N ASP A 312 13.56 26.53 -21.10
CA ASP A 312 13.79 25.19 -21.66
C ASP A 312 14.11 25.26 -23.17
N GLN A 313 13.52 26.19 -23.93
CA GLN A 313 13.81 26.33 -25.37
C GLN A 313 15.23 26.84 -25.60
N LYS A 314 15.66 27.85 -24.83
CA LYS A 314 17.05 28.36 -24.92
C LYS A 314 18.05 27.30 -24.49
N LEU A 315 17.73 26.52 -23.45
CA LEU A 315 18.57 25.44 -22.96
C LEU A 315 18.75 24.34 -24.00
N VAL A 316 17.67 23.89 -24.64
CA VAL A 316 17.72 22.91 -25.74
C VAL A 316 18.52 23.48 -26.92
N ALA A 317 18.24 24.71 -27.35
CA ALA A 317 18.97 25.34 -28.45
C ALA A 317 20.48 25.44 -28.17
N ALA A 318 20.87 25.76 -26.94
CA ALA A 318 22.27 25.75 -26.53
C ALA A 318 22.85 24.33 -26.62
N LEU A 319 22.22 23.33 -26.02
CA LEU A 319 22.76 21.97 -25.99
C LEU A 319 22.86 21.30 -27.37
N THR A 320 21.92 21.57 -28.28
CA THR A 320 21.95 21.03 -29.65
C THR A 320 23.14 21.56 -30.48
N SER A 321 23.73 22.69 -30.10
CA SER A 321 24.91 23.24 -30.78
C SER A 321 26.24 22.54 -30.40
N CYS A 322 26.21 21.50 -29.55
CA CYS A 322 27.40 20.82 -29.06
C CYS A 322 27.22 19.29 -29.03
N ASP A 323 27.88 18.61 -29.97
CA ASP A 323 27.74 17.16 -30.19
C ASP A 323 28.13 16.29 -28.99
N ASP A 324 29.12 16.72 -28.19
CA ASP A 324 29.60 15.93 -27.04
C ASP A 324 28.97 16.31 -25.69
N GLY A 325 27.87 17.06 -25.70
CA GLY A 325 27.23 17.61 -24.50
C GLY A 325 28.03 18.72 -23.82
N MET A 326 27.34 19.53 -23.00
CA MET A 326 27.93 20.71 -22.37
C MET A 326 28.16 20.53 -20.86
N GLN A 327 29.25 21.10 -20.35
CA GLN A 327 29.46 21.28 -18.91
C GLN A 327 28.73 22.54 -18.41
N VAL A 328 28.43 22.61 -17.11
CA VAL A 328 27.73 23.76 -16.49
C VAL A 328 28.36 25.12 -16.84
N ALA A 329 29.69 25.20 -16.89
CA ALA A 329 30.39 26.45 -17.26
C ALA A 329 30.09 26.89 -18.70
N LYS A 330 30.05 25.95 -19.66
CA LYS A 330 29.68 26.23 -21.05
C LYS A 330 28.22 26.61 -21.18
N ILE A 331 27.32 25.95 -20.45
CA ILE A 331 25.89 26.29 -20.41
C ILE A 331 25.68 27.72 -19.89
N ARG A 332 26.38 28.11 -18.82
CA ARG A 332 26.32 29.49 -18.29
C ARG A 332 26.72 30.53 -19.32
N ALA A 333 27.80 30.29 -20.06
CA ALA A 333 28.27 31.18 -21.11
C ALA A 333 27.27 31.24 -22.27
N ALA A 334 26.80 30.09 -22.76
CA ALA A 334 25.87 30.00 -23.90
C ALA A 334 24.52 30.69 -23.62
N LEU A 335 24.01 30.57 -22.39
CA LEU A 335 22.74 31.17 -21.97
C LEU A 335 22.88 32.59 -21.41
N GLN A 336 24.09 33.17 -21.43
CA GLN A 336 24.37 34.51 -20.90
C GLN A 336 23.85 34.69 -19.47
N ILE A 337 24.03 33.66 -18.62
CA ILE A 337 23.54 33.68 -17.24
C ILE A 337 24.29 34.76 -16.46
N PRO A 338 23.59 35.72 -15.80
CA PRO A 338 24.24 36.81 -15.07
C PRO A 338 25.25 36.32 -14.03
N GLU A 339 26.35 37.06 -13.85
CA GLU A 339 27.42 36.69 -12.90
C GLU A 339 26.93 36.53 -11.46
N GLY A 340 25.88 37.28 -11.08
CA GLY A 340 25.24 37.20 -9.76
C GLY A 340 24.47 35.89 -9.49
N VAL A 341 24.28 35.03 -10.49
CA VAL A 341 23.63 33.72 -10.28
C VAL A 341 24.69 32.71 -9.85
N SER A 342 24.55 32.17 -8.62
CA SER A 342 25.49 31.17 -8.11
C SER A 342 25.47 29.88 -8.93
N ARG A 343 26.60 29.16 -8.94
CA ARG A 343 26.72 27.85 -9.62
C ARG A 343 25.68 26.85 -9.10
N GLU A 344 25.38 26.89 -7.81
CA GLU A 344 24.37 26.02 -7.18
C GLU A 344 22.97 26.28 -7.74
N ARG A 345 22.59 27.55 -7.95
CA ARG A 345 21.30 27.90 -8.54
C ARG A 345 21.16 27.40 -9.98
N VAL A 346 22.23 27.51 -10.78
CA VAL A 346 22.26 26.95 -12.13
C VAL A 346 22.16 25.42 -12.10
N THR A 347 22.88 24.78 -11.17
CA THR A 347 22.86 23.31 -11.02
C THR A 347 21.49 22.81 -10.61
N LYS A 348 20.81 23.53 -9.69
CA LYS A 348 19.43 23.25 -9.31
C LYS A 348 18.49 23.34 -10.52
N ALA A 349 18.55 24.44 -11.28
CA ALA A 349 17.70 24.62 -12.46
C ALA A 349 17.93 23.54 -13.53
N LEU A 350 19.17 23.06 -13.70
CA LEU A 350 19.48 21.93 -14.59
C LEU A 350 18.90 20.60 -14.08
N ASN A 351 18.95 20.34 -12.77
CA ASN A 351 18.32 19.16 -12.19
C ASN A 351 16.78 19.21 -12.34
N ASP A 352 16.19 20.39 -12.19
CA ASP A 352 14.75 20.58 -12.44
C ASP A 352 14.40 20.29 -13.91
N ALA A 353 15.27 20.66 -14.86
CA ALA A 353 15.11 20.34 -16.29
C ALA A 353 15.25 18.84 -16.60
N ILE A 354 16.15 18.12 -15.89
CA ILE A 354 16.26 16.65 -15.96
C ILE A 354 14.96 16.00 -15.46
N ALA A 355 14.43 16.47 -14.32
CA ALA A 355 13.20 15.93 -13.75
C ALA A 355 11.98 16.12 -14.68
N ARG A 356 11.99 17.18 -15.50
CA ARG A 356 10.99 17.41 -16.56
C ARG A 356 11.25 16.62 -17.85
N GLY A 357 12.36 15.89 -17.96
CA GLY A 357 12.72 15.15 -19.17
C GLY A 357 13.19 16.02 -20.34
N VAL A 358 13.68 17.24 -20.08
CA VAL A 358 14.17 18.17 -21.13
C VAL A 358 15.61 17.83 -21.53
N ILE A 359 16.42 17.43 -20.55
CA ILE A 359 17.85 17.14 -20.74
C ILE A 359 18.25 15.86 -19.99
N SER A 360 19.31 15.23 -20.45
CA SER A 360 19.96 14.09 -19.80
C SER A 360 21.34 14.47 -19.25
N ARG A 361 21.82 13.73 -18.25
CA ARG A 361 23.12 13.97 -17.59
C ARG A 361 23.99 12.72 -17.63
N THR A 362 25.22 12.85 -18.13
CA THR A 362 26.21 11.76 -18.20
C THR A 362 27.52 12.13 -17.49
N GLY A 363 28.24 11.14 -16.96
CA GLY A 363 29.55 11.32 -16.29
C GLY A 363 29.51 11.50 -14.76
N GLN A 364 30.69 11.54 -14.14
CA GLN A 364 30.86 11.65 -12.69
C GLN A 364 31.54 12.96 -12.27
N ARG A 365 31.03 13.57 -11.17
CA ARG A 365 31.57 14.71 -10.41
C ARG A 365 32.10 15.89 -11.24
N ARG A 366 33.34 15.78 -11.73
CA ARG A 366 34.05 16.86 -12.46
C ARG A 366 33.89 16.78 -13.98
N ALA A 367 33.40 15.64 -14.50
CA ALA A 367 33.20 15.40 -15.93
C ALA A 367 31.71 15.33 -16.33
N THR A 368 30.81 15.91 -15.52
CA THR A 368 29.39 15.91 -15.79
C THR A 368 29.08 16.70 -17.06
N ARG A 369 28.45 16.04 -18.04
CA ARG A 369 27.95 16.65 -19.27
C ARG A 369 26.43 16.54 -19.33
N TYR A 370 25.82 17.53 -19.96
CA TYR A 370 24.39 17.58 -20.19
C TYR A 370 24.12 17.53 -21.70
N THR A 371 23.16 16.73 -22.12
CA THR A 371 22.69 16.59 -23.51
C THR A 371 21.19 16.78 -23.55
N VAL A 372 20.62 17.05 -24.73
CA VAL A 372 19.15 16.96 -24.90
C VAL A 372 18.72 15.52 -24.60
N ALA A 373 17.59 15.37 -23.89
CA ALA A 373 17.08 14.05 -23.48
C ALA A 373 16.55 13.23 -24.65
#